data_AF-A0A077KD30-F1
#
_entry.id   AF-A0A077KD30-F1
#
_cell.length_a   1.000
_cell.length_b   1.000
_cell.length_c   1.000
_cell.angle_alpha   90.00
_cell.angle_beta   90.00
_cell.angle_gamma   90.00
#
_symmetry.space_group_name_H-M   'P 1'
#
loop_
_entity.id
_entity.type
_entity.pdbx_description
1 polymer ?
#
loop_
_entity_poly.entity_id
_entity_poly.type
_entity_poly.pdbx_seq_one_letter_code
_entity_poly.pdbx_strand_id
1 'polypeptide(L)' 'MIHAENISISPYWTPVPFMQDFWFTLIFSGLPKDCKSFDLKEVIPEEGGFFVESIKRNSSDVYRVKISESY' A
#
# COMPACT_ATOMS: atom_id res chain seq x y z
N MET A 1 2.43 7.05 12.81
CA MET A 1 3.65 6.23 12.62
C MET A 1 3.37 5.26 11.49
N ILE A 2 4.33 5.06 10.59
CA ILE A 2 4.27 4.03 9.56
C ILE A 2 5.47 3.12 9.76
N HIS A 3 5.23 1.82 9.67
CA HIS A 3 6.24 0.77 9.71
C HIS A 3 6.06 -0.10 8.47
N ALA A 4 7.16 -0.46 7.84
CA ALA A 4 7.18 -1.18 6.58
C ALA A 4 8.03 -2.45 6.73
N GLU A 5 7.44 -3.58 6.37
CA GLU A 5 8.08 -4.89 6.37
C GLU A 5 8.25 -5.36 4.92
N ASN A 6 9.48 -5.74 4.56
CA ASN A 6 9.87 -6.17 3.21
C ASN A 6 9.63 -5.12 2.09
N ILE A 7 9.55 -3.84 2.44
CA ILE A 7 9.56 -2.73 1.46
C ILE A 7 10.28 -1.52 2.07
N SER A 8 10.90 -0.73 1.21
CA SER A 8 11.61 0.50 1.55
C SER A 8 10.62 1.66 1.69
N ILE A 9 10.94 2.60 2.57
CA ILE A 9 10.27 3.92 2.65
C ILE A 9 11.16 4.94 1.93
N SER A 10 10.55 5.91 1.26
CA SER A 10 11.23 7.05 0.64
C SER A 10 12.29 7.66 1.58
N PRO A 11 13.51 7.97 1.08
CA PRO A 11 13.90 8.06 -0.33
C PRO A 11 14.48 6.77 -0.92
N TYR A 12 14.44 5.65 -0.20
CA TYR A 12 15.00 4.39 -0.68
C TYR A 12 13.99 3.62 -1.51
N TRP A 13 14.47 2.95 -2.55
CA TRP A 13 13.67 2.12 -3.44
C TRP A 13 13.82 0.63 -3.12
N THR A 14 12.77 -0.14 -3.37
CA THR A 14 12.81 -1.60 -3.35
C THR A 14 12.70 -2.12 -4.78
N PRO A 15 13.73 -2.77 -5.32
CA PRO A 15 13.63 -3.43 -6.61
C PRO A 15 12.64 -4.60 -6.53
N VAL A 16 11.56 -4.53 -7.30
CA VAL A 16 10.60 -5.64 -7.44
C VAL A 16 11.09 -6.57 -8.55
N PRO A 17 11.38 -7.85 -8.27
CA PRO A 17 11.87 -8.77 -9.30
C PRO A 17 10.81 -9.01 -10.38
N PHE A 18 11.26 -9.03 -11.64
CA PHE A 18 10.37 -9.27 -12.78
C PHE A 18 9.75 -10.68 -12.72
N MET A 19 8.46 -10.78 -13.06
CA MET A 19 7.67 -12.03 -13.10
C MET A 19 7.64 -12.83 -11.79
N GLN A 20 7.83 -12.17 -10.65
CA GLN A 20 7.72 -12.80 -9.33
C GLN A 20 6.72 -12.05 -8.47
N ASP A 21 5.98 -12.80 -7.65
CA ASP A 21 5.12 -12.20 -6.65
C ASP A 21 5.98 -11.51 -5.59
N PHE A 22 5.65 -10.25 -5.28
CA PHE A 22 6.31 -9.48 -4.25
C PHE A 22 5.30 -9.12 -3.14
N TRP A 23 5.65 -9.48 -1.91
CA TRP A 23 4.77 -9.32 -0.75
C TRP A 23 5.43 -8.41 0.28
N PHE A 24 4.72 -7.37 0.70
CA PHE A 24 5.13 -6.48 1.77
C PHE A 24 3.97 -6.19 2.71
N THR A 25 4.27 -5.65 3.89
CA THR A 25 3.26 -5.25 4.88
C THR A 25 3.51 -3.82 5.34
N LEU A 26 2.45 -3.02 5.35
CA LEU A 26 2.45 -1.68 5.91
C LEU A 26 1.63 -1.69 7.20
N ILE A 27 2.22 -1.20 8.28
CA ILE A 27 1.56 -1.01 9.58
C ILE A 27 1.51 0.49 9.83
N PHE A 28 0.32 1.04 9.99
CA PHE A 28 0.14 2.46 10.22
C PHE A 28 -0.87 2.70 11.34
N SER A 29 -0.87 3.93 11.87
CA SER A 29 -1.82 4.35 12.90
C SER A 29 -3.26 4.17 12.41
N GLY A 30 -4.14 3.66 13.28
CA GLY A 30 -5.52 3.35 12.93
C GLY A 30 -6.28 4.55 12.36
N LEU A 31 -7.15 4.28 11.39
CA LEU A 31 -7.96 5.30 10.71
C LEU A 31 -9.07 5.85 11.65
N PRO A 32 -9.51 7.11 11.45
CA PRO A 32 -10.61 7.73 12.21
C PRO A 32 -11.83 6.82 12.30
N LYS A 33 -12.53 6.77 13.43
CA LYS A 33 -13.64 5.81 13.69
C LYS A 33 -14.80 5.89 12.68
N ASP A 34 -15.00 7.05 12.09
CA ASP A 34 -16.01 7.35 11.08
C ASP A 34 -15.60 6.96 9.65
N CYS A 35 -14.32 6.65 9.40
CA CYS A 35 -13.84 6.15 8.11
C CYS A 35 -14.56 4.85 7.72
N LYS A 36 -15.15 4.82 6.52
CA LYS A 36 -15.87 3.67 5.94
C LYS A 36 -15.09 3.00 4.81
N SER A 37 -14.30 3.78 4.09
CA SER A 37 -13.38 3.32 3.07
C SER A 37 -12.20 4.27 2.99
N PHE A 38 -11.11 3.79 2.40
CA PHE A 38 -9.92 4.56 2.14
C PHE A 38 -9.24 4.06 0.86
N ASP A 39 -8.36 4.87 0.31
CA ASP A 39 -7.54 4.50 -0.83
C ASP A 39 -6.10 4.25 -0.38
N LEU A 40 -5.41 3.36 -1.08
CA LEU A 40 -3.99 3.13 -0.92
C LEU A 40 -3.29 3.60 -2.21
N LYS A 41 -2.52 4.68 -2.09
CA LYS A 41 -1.81 5.29 -3.22
C LYS A 41 -0.34 5.45 -2.92
N GLU A 42 0.51 5.00 -3.84
CA GLU A 42 1.90 5.41 -3.89
C GLU A 42 2.00 6.76 -4.61
N VAL A 43 2.51 7.76 -3.88
CA VAL A 43 2.67 9.12 -4.41
C VAL A 43 4.14 9.32 -4.74
N ILE A 44 4.47 9.13 -6.02
CA ILE A 44 5.82 9.30 -6.58
C ILE A 44 5.77 10.24 -7.78
N PRO A 45 6.87 10.96 -8.09
CA PRO A 45 6.96 11.79 -9.28
C PRO A 45 7.15 10.98 -10.57
N GLU A 46 7.63 9.74 -10.49
CA GLU A 46 7.81 8.83 -11.63
C GLU A 46 6.52 8.08 -12.01
N GLU A 47 6.48 7.52 -13.22
CA GLU A 47 5.45 6.58 -13.64
C GLU A 47 5.62 5.21 -12.94
N GLY A 48 4.56 4.41 -12.94
CA GLY A 48 4.59 3.04 -12.38
C GLY A 48 4.21 2.92 -10.91
N GLY A 49 3.79 4.01 -10.26
CA GLY A 49 3.20 3.96 -8.92
C GLY A 49 1.87 3.20 -8.92
N PHE A 50 1.48 2.68 -7.76
CA PHE A 50 0.19 1.98 -7.61
C PHE A 50 -0.92 2.82 -7.01
N PHE A 51 -2.15 2.46 -7.38
CA PHE A 51 -3.36 3.01 -6.78
C PHE A 51 -4.44 1.95 -6.60
N VAL A 52 -4.89 1.78 -5.36
CA VAL A 52 -5.97 0.87 -4.98
C VAL A 52 -7.06 1.70 -4.31
N GLU A 53 -8.17 1.88 -5.02
CA GLU A 53 -9.29 2.70 -4.58
C GLU A 53 -10.28 1.92 -3.70
N SER A 54 -11.01 2.65 -2.87
CA SER A 54 -12.24 2.22 -2.22
C SER A 54 -12.10 0.93 -1.38
N ILE A 55 -10.97 0.77 -0.69
CA ILE A 55 -10.76 -0.32 0.27
C ILE A 55 -11.77 -0.13 1.40
N LYS A 56 -12.74 -1.06 1.49
CA LYS A 56 -13.77 -1.03 2.54
C LYS A 56 -13.13 -1.34 3.89
N ARG A 57 -13.33 -0.45 4.85
CA ARG A 57 -12.86 -0.65 6.23
C ARG A 57 -13.53 -1.88 6.84
N ASN A 58 -12.76 -2.69 7.56
CA ASN A 58 -13.26 -3.83 8.30
C ASN A 58 -12.92 -3.72 9.81
N SER A 59 -13.47 -4.60 10.63
CA SER A 59 -13.29 -4.57 12.09
C SER A 59 -11.94 -5.10 12.56
N SER A 60 -11.17 -5.78 11.71
CA SER A 60 -9.83 -6.27 12.07
C SER A 60 -8.73 -5.25 11.78
N ASP A 61 -9.02 -4.21 11.00
CA ASP A 61 -8.04 -3.26 10.46
C ASP A 61 -6.87 -3.98 9.73
N VAL A 62 -7.12 -5.16 9.16
CA VAL A 62 -6.18 -5.93 8.34
C VAL A 62 -6.74 -6.09 6.92
N TYR A 63 -5.94 -5.69 5.93
CA TYR A 63 -6.36 -5.65 4.52
C TYR A 63 -5.32 -6.38 3.67
N ARG A 64 -5.78 -7.32 2.84
CA ARG A 64 -4.97 -7.90 1.76
C ARG A 64 -5.41 -7.28 0.45
N VAL A 65 -4.51 -6.57 -0.19
CA VAL A 65 -4.76 -5.87 -1.45
C VAL A 65 -3.87 -6.46 -2.52
N LYS A 66 -4.42 -6.65 -3.71
CA LYS A 66 -3.63 -6.97 -4.90
C LYS A 66 -3.32 -5.67 -5.60
N ILE A 67 -2.04 -5.37 -5.74
CA ILE A 67 -1.57 -4.21 -6.50
C ILE A 67 -1.40 -4.67 -7.95
N SER A 68 -1.99 -3.93 -8.87
CA SER A 68 -1.72 -4.02 -10.30
C SER A 68 -1.17 -2.69 -10.77
N GLU A 69 -0.24 -2.72 -11.71
CA GLU A 69 0.23 -1.51 -12.39
C GLU A 69 -0.97 -0.77 -12.98
N SER A 70 -1.02 0.55 -12.74
CA SER A 70 -1.94 1.43 -13.44
C SER A 70 -1.22 1.87 -14.72
N TYR A 71 -1.57 1.26 -15.86
CA TYR A 71 -1.07 1.66 -17.18
C TYR A 71 -1.76 2.94 -17.67
#